data_AF-A0A838QCC2-F1
#
_entry.id   AF-A0A838QCC2-F1
#
_cell.length_a   1.000
_cell.length_b   1.000
_cell.length_c   1.000
_cell.angle_alpha   90.00
_cell.angle_beta   90.00
_cell.angle_gamma   90.00
#
_symmetry.space_group_name_H-M   'P 1'
#
loop_
_entity.id
_entity.type
_entity.pdbx_description
1 polymer ?
#
loop_
_entity_poly.entity_id
_entity_poly.type
_entity_poly.pdbx_seq_one_letter_code
_entity_poly.pdbx_strand_id
1 'polypeptide(L)'
;MLSAQGCFLRPRQAPAPARRTPAQLRTDSIDSANSAAGLKPYSSVVTRAAISRTGLFKTHRLGDTLYFEIPRVELNKDMLLVGRFARTGGGYTYGGDGFTERVLRWERQGNRVLLRSVTFEITADSTLPVYRAVRQASYPPVVAIFQIEAYGPDSSAVIDVTRLYTTSVPEFVGARGSLDEKRSYIEKVAAFPNNVEVEATQTATPDTPPESQRTPGPVAAASVLAHWSMIRLPERPMLPRLADKRVGFFSVRQTDFGTGEHRSVDRSFITRWRLEKKFPDSAMSHPVRPIIYYVDPATPKQWIPWIKKGIEDWQPAFEAAGFRRAIIAREAPTLAEDPDWSPDDVRHTV
;
A
#
# COMPACT_ATOMS: atom_id res chain seq x y z
N MET A 1 -37.17 84.81 28.91
CA MET A 1 -36.88 83.96 27.74
C MET A 1 -35.73 83.04 28.10
N LEU A 2 -36.02 81.77 28.39
CA LEU A 2 -35.02 80.74 28.69
C LEU A 2 -34.35 80.27 27.38
N SER A 3 -33.03 80.19 27.36
CA SER A 3 -32.26 79.52 26.30
C SER A 3 -31.38 78.44 26.94
N ALA A 4 -31.72 77.18 26.68
CA ALA A 4 -31.00 76.02 27.17
C ALA A 4 -29.81 75.70 26.25
N GLN A 5 -28.61 75.57 26.83
CA GLN A 5 -27.44 75.00 26.16
C GLN A 5 -27.52 73.47 26.25
N GLY A 6 -27.59 72.80 25.09
CA GLY A 6 -27.52 71.34 24.98
C GLY A 6 -26.18 70.89 24.41
N CYS A 7 -25.38 70.20 25.22
CA CYS A 7 -24.20 69.44 24.78
C CYS A 7 -24.63 68.21 23.96
N PHE A 8 -24.19 68.11 22.71
CA PHE A 8 -24.32 66.89 21.90
C PHE A 8 -23.09 66.01 22.04
N LEU A 9 -23.24 64.85 22.68
CA LEU A 9 -22.26 63.75 22.68
C LEU A 9 -22.34 63.01 21.33
N ARG A 10 -21.21 62.95 20.61
CA ARG A 10 -21.06 62.17 19.36
C ARG A 10 -20.94 60.67 19.70
N PRO A 11 -21.73 59.77 19.10
CA PRO A 11 -21.55 58.34 19.30
C PRO A 11 -20.23 57.86 18.67
N ARG A 12 -19.47 57.09 19.43
CA ARG A 12 -18.20 56.46 19.02
C ARG A 12 -18.53 55.43 17.93
N GLN A 13 -18.11 55.68 16.68
CA GLN A 13 -18.21 54.69 15.61
C GLN A 13 -17.39 53.45 15.99
N ALA A 14 -18.03 52.28 15.96
CA ALA A 14 -17.34 51.01 16.09
C ALA A 14 -16.33 50.86 14.93
N PRO A 15 -15.13 50.29 15.18
CA PRO A 15 -14.14 50.10 14.14
C PRO A 15 -14.70 49.20 13.03
N ALA A 16 -14.49 49.60 11.78
CA ALA A 16 -14.89 48.82 10.61
C ALA A 16 -14.24 47.43 10.65
N PRO A 17 -14.99 46.35 10.35
CA PRO A 17 -14.43 45.01 10.34
C PRO A 17 -13.29 44.94 9.32
N ALA A 18 -12.16 44.36 9.74
CA ALA A 18 -10.99 44.20 8.88
C ALA A 18 -11.37 43.48 7.58
N ARG A 19 -10.98 44.06 6.42
CA ARG A 19 -11.19 43.44 5.11
C ARG A 19 -10.42 42.13 5.05
N ARG A 20 -11.16 41.01 5.05
CA ARG A 20 -10.60 39.67 4.87
C ARG A 20 -10.06 39.51 3.46
N THR A 21 -8.91 38.87 3.34
CA THR A 21 -8.32 38.54 2.04
C THR A 21 -9.09 37.42 1.34
N PRO A 22 -9.01 37.30 0.00
CA PRO A 22 -9.62 36.20 -0.75
C PRO A 22 -9.16 34.81 -0.28
N ALA A 23 -7.93 34.69 0.22
CA ALA A 23 -7.42 33.46 0.81
C ALA A 23 -8.14 33.13 2.14
N GLN A 24 -8.30 34.11 3.02
CA GLN A 24 -9.03 33.94 4.28
C GLN A 24 -10.51 33.60 4.06
N LEU A 25 -11.17 34.26 3.09
CA LEU A 25 -12.56 33.95 2.74
C LEU A 25 -12.72 32.53 2.18
N ARG A 26 -11.74 32.03 1.40
CA ARG A 26 -11.73 30.64 0.92
C ARG A 26 -11.53 29.65 2.06
N THR A 27 -10.58 29.92 2.96
CA THR A 27 -10.34 29.06 4.14
C THR A 27 -11.56 29.00 5.05
N ASP A 28 -12.16 30.14 5.38
CA ASP A 28 -13.37 30.22 6.21
C ASP A 28 -14.56 29.47 5.58
N SER A 29 -14.69 29.52 4.25
CA SER A 29 -15.74 28.81 3.51
C SER A 29 -15.52 27.29 3.49
N ILE A 30 -14.25 26.85 3.35
CA ILE A 30 -13.86 25.45 3.42
C ILE A 30 -14.08 24.91 4.84
N ASP A 31 -13.71 25.66 5.88
CA ASP A 31 -13.88 25.26 7.28
C ASP A 31 -15.37 25.17 7.68
N SER A 32 -16.20 26.08 7.16
CA SER A 32 -17.66 26.04 7.37
C SER A 32 -18.32 24.84 6.68
N ALA A 33 -17.92 24.54 5.44
CA ALA A 33 -18.41 23.37 4.70
C ALA A 33 -17.93 22.05 5.31
N ASN A 34 -16.68 22.01 5.79
CA ASN A 34 -16.12 20.87 6.51
C ASN A 34 -16.87 20.61 7.82
N SER A 35 -17.13 21.66 8.61
CA SER A 35 -17.85 21.54 9.89
C SER A 35 -19.28 21.02 9.68
N ALA A 36 -19.98 21.44 8.63
CA ALA A 36 -21.32 20.93 8.28
C ALA A 36 -21.31 19.44 7.85
N ALA A 37 -20.18 18.95 7.35
CA ALA A 37 -19.97 17.54 6.98
C ALA A 37 -19.37 16.68 8.13
N GLY A 38 -19.16 17.26 9.32
CA GLY A 38 -18.52 16.59 10.46
C GLY A 38 -17.00 16.43 10.31
N LEU A 39 -16.38 17.15 9.38
CA LEU A 39 -14.94 17.13 9.12
C LEU A 39 -14.19 18.10 10.01
N LYS A 40 -13.05 17.66 10.51
CA LYS A 40 -12.16 18.50 11.32
C LYS A 40 -11.27 19.35 10.40
N PRO A 41 -10.85 20.55 10.84
CA PRO A 41 -9.83 21.31 10.13
C PRO A 41 -8.55 20.47 9.97
N TYR A 42 -7.90 20.52 8.80
CA TYR A 42 -6.71 19.71 8.51
C TYR A 42 -5.63 19.84 9.60
N SER A 43 -5.32 21.06 10.02
CA SER A 43 -4.29 21.33 11.04
C SER A 43 -4.63 20.82 12.44
N SER A 44 -5.89 20.45 12.70
CA SER A 44 -6.30 19.82 13.96
C SER A 44 -6.12 18.30 13.94
N VAL A 45 -6.09 17.67 12.76
CA VAL A 45 -5.83 16.24 12.58
C VAL A 45 -4.34 16.01 12.34
N VAL A 46 -3.79 16.69 11.33
CA VAL A 46 -2.36 16.67 11.00
C VAL A 46 -1.73 17.91 11.64
N THR A 47 -1.39 17.77 12.92
CA THR A 47 -0.75 18.84 13.68
C THR A 47 0.73 18.99 13.32
N ARG A 48 1.37 20.07 13.76
CA ARG A 48 2.83 20.27 13.57
C ARG A 48 3.69 19.22 14.28
N ALA A 49 3.14 18.48 15.24
CA ALA A 49 3.84 17.40 15.92
C ALA A 49 3.85 16.09 15.11
N ALA A 50 3.07 16.00 14.01
CA ALA A 50 3.00 14.80 13.20
C ALA A 50 4.28 14.59 12.39
N ILE A 51 4.89 13.41 12.53
CA ILE A 51 6.01 12.99 11.68
C ILE A 51 5.43 12.58 10.34
N SER A 52 5.69 13.42 9.33
CA SER A 52 5.12 13.23 7.99
C SER A 52 6.16 12.67 7.03
N ARG A 53 5.73 11.77 6.14
CA ARG A 53 6.53 11.23 5.02
C ARG A 53 5.73 11.35 3.74
N THR A 54 6.41 11.62 2.63
CA THR A 54 5.80 11.75 1.31
C THR A 54 6.16 10.54 0.46
N GLY A 55 5.18 9.92 -0.16
CA GLY A 55 5.34 8.80 -1.08
C GLY A 55 4.05 8.58 -1.89
N LEU A 56 3.72 7.32 -2.17
CA LEU A 56 2.47 6.90 -2.81
C LEU A 56 1.27 7.52 -2.10
N PHE A 57 1.25 7.42 -0.78
CA PHE A 57 0.45 8.25 0.11
C PHE A 57 1.38 9.13 0.92
N LYS A 58 0.90 10.29 1.36
CA LYS A 58 1.54 10.92 2.52
C LYS A 58 1.10 10.14 3.76
N THR A 59 2.04 9.88 4.65
CA THR A 59 1.76 9.27 5.95
C THR A 59 2.04 10.28 7.03
N HIS A 60 1.18 10.35 8.04
CA HIS A 60 1.34 11.24 9.17
C HIS A 60 1.24 10.41 10.45
N ARG A 61 2.34 10.34 11.20
CA ARG A 61 2.36 9.66 12.49
C ARG A 61 2.30 10.66 13.63
N LEU A 62 1.29 10.54 14.48
CA LEU A 62 1.07 11.39 15.66
C LEU A 62 0.95 10.49 16.88
N GLY A 63 2.05 10.31 17.62
CA GLY A 63 2.12 9.30 18.68
C GLY A 63 1.92 7.89 18.11
N ASP A 64 0.90 7.20 18.62
CA ASP A 64 0.52 5.85 18.17
C ASP A 64 -0.47 5.85 17.00
N THR A 65 -1.01 7.01 16.62
CA THR A 65 -1.94 7.13 15.51
C THR A 65 -1.21 7.30 14.19
N LEU A 66 -1.58 6.47 13.20
CA LEU A 66 -1.14 6.58 11.83
C LEU A 66 -2.28 7.02 10.93
N TYR A 67 -2.08 8.16 10.27
CA TYR A 67 -2.96 8.63 9.22
C TYR A 67 -2.36 8.38 7.84
N PHE A 68 -3.19 7.95 6.90
CA PHE A 68 -2.91 8.03 5.47
C PHE A 68 -3.63 9.24 4.88
N GLU A 69 -2.91 10.09 4.16
CA GLU A 69 -3.46 11.10 3.27
C GLU A 69 -3.40 10.56 1.84
N ILE A 70 -4.52 10.03 1.38
CA ILE A 70 -4.64 9.34 0.08
C ILE A 70 -4.98 10.37 -1.01
N PRO A 71 -4.09 10.56 -2.01
CA PRO A 71 -4.37 11.45 -3.13
C PRO A 71 -5.58 10.99 -3.92
N ARG A 72 -6.39 11.93 -4.43
CA ARG A 72 -7.58 11.61 -5.25
C ARG A 72 -7.22 10.77 -6.48
N VAL A 73 -6.03 10.96 -7.03
CA VAL A 73 -5.51 10.22 -8.20
C VAL A 73 -5.19 8.75 -7.92
N GLU A 74 -5.09 8.36 -6.64
CA GLU A 74 -4.86 6.97 -6.22
C GLU A 74 -6.14 6.22 -5.83
N LEU A 75 -7.25 6.94 -5.69
CA LEU A 75 -8.55 6.33 -5.44
C LEU A 75 -9.03 5.55 -6.67
N ASN A 76 -9.72 4.44 -6.42
CA ASN A 76 -10.26 3.51 -7.42
C ASN A 76 -9.20 2.81 -8.29
N LYS A 77 -7.91 2.91 -7.93
CA LYS A 77 -6.84 2.11 -8.54
C LYS A 77 -6.63 0.83 -7.73
N ASP A 78 -6.40 -0.26 -8.45
CA ASP A 78 -6.01 -1.53 -7.84
C ASP A 78 -4.56 -1.45 -7.35
N MET A 79 -4.33 -1.95 -6.14
CA MET A 79 -3.03 -1.98 -5.49
C MET A 79 -2.78 -3.39 -4.97
N LEU A 80 -1.52 -3.82 -4.98
CA LEU A 80 -1.14 -5.09 -4.39
C LEU A 80 -0.75 -4.88 -2.92
N LEU A 81 -1.43 -5.56 -2.01
CA LEU A 81 -1.00 -5.73 -0.64
C LEU A 81 -0.19 -7.02 -0.54
N VAL A 82 1.05 -6.93 -0.05
CA VAL A 82 1.86 -8.08 0.35
C VAL A 82 2.17 -7.95 1.84
N GLY A 83 1.88 -8.98 2.62
CA GLY A 83 2.27 -9.04 4.03
C GLY A 83 3.25 -10.16 4.29
N ARG A 84 4.34 -9.81 4.99
CA ARG A 84 5.43 -10.70 5.36
C ARG A 84 5.81 -10.53 6.82
N PHE A 85 6.37 -11.56 7.44
CA PHE A 85 6.95 -11.40 8.77
C PHE A 85 8.30 -10.70 8.67
N ALA A 86 8.46 -9.53 9.28
CA ALA A 86 9.78 -8.93 9.42
C ALA A 86 10.58 -9.64 10.53
N ARG A 87 9.92 -9.98 11.64
CA ARG A 87 10.49 -10.77 12.74
C ARG A 87 9.43 -11.66 13.37
N THR A 88 9.84 -12.84 13.83
CA THR A 88 8.96 -13.82 14.44
C THR A 88 9.53 -14.31 15.77
N GLY A 89 8.64 -14.65 16.70
CA GLY A 89 8.96 -15.43 17.90
C GLY A 89 8.72 -16.93 17.69
N GLY A 90 9.03 -17.74 18.72
CA GLY A 90 8.78 -19.19 18.67
C GLY A 90 7.33 -19.53 18.35
N GLY A 91 7.11 -20.51 17.45
CA GLY A 91 5.78 -20.93 16.98
C GLY A 91 5.34 -20.34 15.63
N TYR A 92 6.12 -19.41 15.07
CA TYR A 92 5.95 -18.87 13.71
C TYR A 92 7.11 -19.31 12.80
N THR A 93 6.99 -19.03 11.50
CA THR A 93 8.02 -19.34 10.51
C THR A 93 9.16 -18.30 10.54
N TYR A 94 9.91 -18.10 9.46
CA TYR A 94 11.08 -17.22 9.44
C TYR A 94 10.72 -15.79 9.02
N GLY A 95 11.59 -14.83 9.36
CA GLY A 95 11.56 -13.50 8.77
C GLY A 95 11.67 -13.60 7.24
N GLY A 96 10.85 -12.83 6.53
CA GLY A 96 10.73 -12.85 5.07
C GLY A 96 9.56 -13.67 4.54
N ASP A 97 9.00 -14.60 5.33
CA ASP A 97 7.89 -15.43 4.89
C ASP A 97 6.60 -14.62 4.72
N GLY A 98 5.89 -14.89 3.62
CA GLY A 98 4.61 -14.26 3.31
C GLY A 98 3.44 -14.89 4.05
N PHE A 99 2.52 -14.06 4.52
CA PHE A 99 1.26 -14.51 5.13
C PHE A 99 0.01 -13.95 4.45
N THR A 100 0.14 -12.90 3.62
CA THR A 100 -0.99 -12.37 2.84
C THR A 100 -0.52 -11.79 1.51
N GLU A 101 -1.33 -11.97 0.48
CA GLU A 101 -1.15 -11.36 -0.84
C GLU A 101 -2.54 -11.11 -1.45
N ARG A 102 -2.98 -9.85 -1.50
CA ARG A 102 -4.33 -9.46 -1.93
C ARG A 102 -4.26 -8.26 -2.87
N VAL A 103 -5.19 -8.18 -3.83
CA VAL A 103 -5.41 -6.91 -4.54
C VAL A 103 -6.45 -6.10 -3.78
N LEU A 104 -6.07 -4.90 -3.36
CA LEU A 104 -6.94 -4.00 -2.63
C LEU A 104 -7.23 -2.72 -3.43
N ARG A 105 -8.38 -2.10 -3.16
CA ARG A 105 -8.80 -0.85 -3.79
C ARG A 105 -9.39 0.10 -2.75
N TRP A 106 -8.88 1.33 -2.74
CA TRP A 106 -9.42 2.44 -1.95
C TRP A 106 -10.52 3.15 -2.72
N GLU A 107 -11.74 3.18 -2.20
CA GLU A 107 -12.90 3.80 -2.83
C GLU A 107 -13.49 4.88 -1.93
N ARG A 108 -13.65 6.11 -2.42
CA ARG A 108 -14.33 7.15 -1.66
C ARG A 108 -15.83 7.10 -1.90
N GLN A 109 -16.62 7.02 -0.83
CA GLN A 109 -18.07 7.07 -0.88
C GLN A 109 -18.59 8.12 0.10
N GLY A 110 -19.01 9.28 -0.41
CA GLY A 110 -19.42 10.40 0.45
C GLY A 110 -18.26 10.87 1.34
N ASN A 111 -18.46 10.82 2.66
CA ASN A 111 -17.48 11.24 3.65
C ASN A 111 -16.66 10.10 4.30
N ARG A 112 -16.60 8.95 3.63
CA ARG A 112 -15.81 7.79 4.04
C ARG A 112 -14.97 7.24 2.90
N VAL A 113 -13.91 6.54 3.25
CA VAL A 113 -13.11 5.73 2.33
C VAL A 113 -13.34 4.26 2.69
N LEU A 114 -13.64 3.45 1.70
CA LEU A 114 -13.75 2.00 1.81
C LEU A 114 -12.45 1.38 1.29
N LEU A 115 -11.99 0.33 1.94
CA LEU A 115 -10.96 -0.57 1.43
C LEU A 115 -11.66 -1.85 0.99
N ARG A 116 -11.52 -2.21 -0.28
CA ARG A 116 -12.13 -3.43 -0.84
C ARG A 116 -11.08 -4.43 -1.27
N SER A 117 -11.41 -5.71 -1.13
CA SER A 117 -10.60 -6.82 -1.64
C SER A 117 -11.09 -7.23 -3.02
N VAL A 118 -10.30 -6.94 -4.05
CA VAL A 118 -10.62 -7.20 -5.46
C VAL A 118 -10.01 -8.53 -5.87
N THR A 119 -10.75 -9.32 -6.64
CA THR A 119 -10.27 -10.58 -7.22
C THR A 119 -10.41 -10.57 -8.74
N PHE A 120 -9.48 -11.25 -9.40
CA PHE A 120 -9.49 -11.51 -10.85
C PHE A 120 -9.53 -13.00 -11.16
N GLU A 121 -9.91 -13.83 -10.17
CA GLU A 121 -10.06 -15.28 -10.36
C GLU A 121 -11.13 -15.60 -11.39
N ILE A 122 -12.19 -14.79 -11.49
CA ILE A 122 -13.22 -14.90 -12.52
C ILE A 122 -13.15 -13.67 -13.42
N THR A 123 -13.08 -13.91 -14.73
CA THR A 123 -12.91 -12.85 -15.72
C THR A 123 -13.72 -13.10 -17.00
N ALA A 124 -13.87 -12.05 -17.79
CA ALA A 124 -14.36 -12.10 -19.17
C ALA A 124 -13.82 -10.86 -19.92
N ASP A 125 -13.71 -10.94 -21.24
CA ASP A 125 -13.35 -9.79 -22.06
C ASP A 125 -14.40 -8.68 -21.92
N SER A 126 -13.96 -7.47 -21.58
CA SER A 126 -14.82 -6.31 -21.35
C SER A 126 -15.69 -5.89 -22.56
N THR A 127 -15.32 -6.33 -23.77
CA THR A 127 -16.07 -6.09 -25.01
C THR A 127 -17.26 -7.02 -25.18
N LEU A 128 -17.34 -8.11 -24.39
CA LEU A 128 -18.40 -9.11 -24.50
C LEU A 128 -19.57 -8.80 -23.54
N PRO A 129 -20.83 -9.10 -23.93
CA PRO A 129 -21.99 -8.91 -23.04
C PRO A 129 -21.88 -9.63 -21.69
N VAL A 130 -21.29 -10.84 -21.68
CA VAL A 130 -21.11 -11.67 -20.48
C VAL A 130 -20.25 -10.99 -19.40
N TYR A 131 -19.40 -10.03 -19.78
CA TYR A 131 -18.61 -9.24 -18.82
C TYR A 131 -19.49 -8.51 -17.80
N ARG A 132 -20.70 -8.06 -18.19
CA ARG A 132 -21.63 -7.42 -17.25
C ARG A 132 -22.09 -8.37 -16.16
N ALA A 133 -22.40 -9.62 -16.52
CA ALA A 133 -22.80 -10.65 -15.56
C ALA A 133 -21.63 -11.02 -14.63
N VAL A 134 -20.42 -11.17 -15.17
CA VAL A 134 -19.21 -11.39 -14.36
C VAL A 134 -19.00 -10.25 -13.38
N ARG A 135 -19.09 -8.99 -13.82
CA ARG A 135 -18.95 -7.81 -12.94
C ARG A 135 -20.03 -7.70 -11.87
N GLN A 136 -21.25 -8.15 -12.15
CA GLN A 136 -22.35 -8.16 -11.19
C GLN A 136 -22.21 -9.29 -10.17
N ALA A 137 -21.69 -10.44 -10.60
CA ALA A 137 -21.40 -11.58 -9.72
C ALA A 137 -20.16 -11.33 -8.85
N SER A 138 -19.17 -10.60 -9.36
CA SER A 138 -17.95 -10.22 -8.65
C SER A 138 -18.12 -8.87 -7.93
N TYR A 139 -18.82 -8.89 -6.79
CA TYR A 139 -18.93 -7.73 -5.90
C TYR A 139 -17.83 -7.77 -4.81
N PRO A 140 -16.78 -6.93 -4.89
CA PRO A 140 -15.62 -7.02 -3.99
C PRO A 140 -16.02 -6.75 -2.53
N PRO A 141 -15.71 -7.63 -1.56
CA PRO A 141 -16.04 -7.42 -0.16
C PRO A 141 -15.33 -6.18 0.40
N VAL A 142 -15.97 -5.54 1.39
CA VAL A 142 -15.39 -4.42 2.13
C VAL A 142 -14.53 -4.98 3.26
N VAL A 143 -13.23 -4.69 3.21
CA VAL A 143 -12.24 -5.06 4.23
C VAL A 143 -12.33 -4.12 5.42
N ALA A 144 -12.41 -2.82 5.15
CA ALA A 144 -12.49 -1.79 6.18
C ALA A 144 -13.19 -0.53 5.66
N ILE A 145 -13.73 0.25 6.60
CA ILE A 145 -14.34 1.57 6.33
C ILE A 145 -13.68 2.58 7.24
N PHE A 146 -13.25 3.69 6.65
CA PHE A 146 -12.58 4.79 7.33
C PHE A 146 -13.40 6.05 7.19
N GLN A 147 -13.66 6.74 8.30
CA GLN A 147 -14.17 8.10 8.23
C GLN A 147 -13.05 9.02 7.74
N ILE A 148 -13.42 9.99 6.90
CA ILE A 148 -12.48 11.03 6.52
C ILE A 148 -12.41 11.99 7.69
N GLU A 149 -11.23 12.15 8.26
CA GLU A 149 -11.01 13.02 9.42
C GLU A 149 -10.83 14.48 8.97
N ALA A 150 -10.16 14.67 7.83
CA ALA A 150 -9.96 15.96 7.18
C ALA A 150 -9.67 15.78 5.68
N TYR A 151 -9.74 16.88 4.92
CA TYR A 151 -9.18 16.93 3.57
C TYR A 151 -7.87 17.70 3.57
N GLY A 152 -6.86 17.14 2.89
CA GLY A 152 -5.63 17.84 2.56
C GLY A 152 -5.84 18.92 1.49
N PRO A 153 -4.82 19.76 1.22
CA PRO A 153 -4.89 20.86 0.26
C PRO A 153 -5.39 20.46 -1.14
N ASP A 154 -5.10 19.24 -1.58
CA ASP A 154 -5.47 18.70 -2.91
C ASP A 154 -6.75 17.86 -2.90
N SER A 155 -7.62 18.04 -1.89
CA SER A 155 -8.78 17.19 -1.63
C SER A 155 -8.44 15.72 -1.36
N SER A 156 -7.19 15.45 -0.94
CA SER A 156 -6.73 14.16 -0.46
C SER A 156 -7.48 13.79 0.82
N ALA A 157 -7.96 12.54 0.92
CA ALA A 157 -8.67 12.09 2.10
C ALA A 157 -7.66 11.71 3.20
N VAL A 158 -7.76 12.33 4.37
CA VAL A 158 -6.98 11.95 5.57
C VAL A 158 -7.81 10.97 6.39
N ILE A 159 -7.30 9.75 6.57
CA ILE A 159 -7.97 8.66 7.27
C ILE A 159 -7.06 8.06 8.34
N ASP A 160 -7.61 7.70 9.50
CA ASP A 160 -6.89 6.94 10.54
C ASP A 160 -6.87 5.46 10.17
N VAL A 161 -5.68 4.92 9.88
CA VAL A 161 -5.50 3.51 9.52
C VAL A 161 -4.93 2.68 10.66
N THR A 162 -4.79 3.23 11.87
CA THR A 162 -4.13 2.56 13.00
C THR A 162 -4.75 1.19 13.28
N ARG A 163 -6.08 1.16 13.41
CA ARG A 163 -6.83 -0.07 13.69
C ARG A 163 -6.76 -1.10 12.57
N LEU A 164 -6.43 -0.71 11.33
CA LEU A 164 -6.26 -1.66 10.23
C LEU A 164 -5.12 -2.66 10.53
N TYR A 165 -4.08 -2.20 11.23
CA TYR A 165 -2.87 -2.97 11.49
C TYR A 165 -2.78 -3.54 12.92
N THR A 166 -3.57 -3.01 13.87
CA THR A 166 -3.51 -3.37 15.29
C THR A 166 -4.73 -4.15 15.80
N THR A 167 -5.67 -4.48 14.91
CA THR A 167 -6.90 -5.22 15.25
C THR A 167 -7.09 -6.42 14.33
N SER A 168 -8.06 -7.28 14.64
CA SER A 168 -8.32 -8.54 13.93
C SER A 168 -9.03 -8.34 12.58
N VAL A 169 -8.44 -7.57 11.67
CA VAL A 169 -8.87 -7.52 10.26
C VAL A 169 -8.28 -8.72 9.54
N PRO A 170 -9.08 -9.68 9.02
CA PRO A 170 -8.57 -10.95 8.51
C PRO A 170 -7.49 -10.83 7.43
N GLU A 171 -7.59 -9.83 6.55
CA GLU A 171 -6.63 -9.58 5.47
C GLU A 171 -5.30 -8.99 5.96
N PHE A 172 -5.28 -8.42 7.18
CA PHE A 172 -4.16 -7.73 7.80
C PHE A 172 -3.67 -8.40 9.09
N VAL A 173 -4.23 -9.53 9.51
CA VAL A 173 -3.73 -10.25 10.69
C VAL A 173 -2.62 -11.22 10.27
N GLY A 174 -1.41 -11.01 10.78
CA GLY A 174 -0.28 -11.94 10.64
C GLY A 174 -0.11 -12.86 11.84
N ALA A 175 -0.51 -12.40 13.04
CA ALA A 175 -0.52 -13.23 14.24
C ALA A 175 -1.64 -14.28 14.19
N ARG A 176 -1.42 -15.43 14.85
CA ARG A 176 -2.37 -16.55 14.92
C ARG A 176 -3.09 -16.54 16.27
N GLY A 177 -4.42 -16.68 16.21
CA GLY A 177 -5.30 -16.69 17.38
C GLY A 177 -5.95 -15.35 17.66
N SER A 178 -6.46 -15.17 18.88
CA SER A 178 -7.12 -13.95 19.29
C SER A 178 -6.11 -12.82 19.52
N LEU A 179 -6.17 -11.78 18.69
CA LEU A 179 -5.29 -10.63 18.77
C LEU A 179 -5.59 -9.79 20.02
N ASP A 180 -4.53 -9.40 20.72
CA ASP A 180 -4.57 -8.46 21.82
C ASP A 180 -4.30 -7.04 21.30
N GLU A 181 -5.37 -6.26 21.10
CA GLU A 181 -5.28 -4.88 20.60
C GLU A 181 -4.43 -3.97 21.51
N LYS A 182 -4.36 -4.25 22.82
CA LYS A 182 -3.59 -3.42 23.77
C LYS A 182 -2.10 -3.72 23.76
N ARG A 183 -1.72 -4.89 23.25
CA ARG A 183 -0.31 -5.31 23.06
C ARG A 183 0.10 -5.32 21.58
N SER A 184 -0.69 -4.65 20.73
CA SER A 184 -0.43 -4.52 19.30
C SER A 184 -0.33 -3.06 18.92
N TYR A 185 0.74 -2.68 18.22
CA TYR A 185 1.05 -1.27 17.94
C TYR A 185 1.92 -1.15 16.69
N ILE A 186 1.82 -0.01 16.01
CA ILE A 186 2.61 0.27 14.81
C ILE A 186 4.04 0.60 15.24
N GLU A 187 5.04 0.00 14.62
CA GLU A 187 6.45 0.27 14.91
C GLU A 187 7.05 1.26 13.92
N LYS A 188 6.92 0.96 12.62
CA LYS A 188 7.59 1.71 11.57
C LYS A 188 6.63 1.96 10.42
N VAL A 189 6.82 3.11 9.77
CA VAL A 189 6.12 3.47 8.54
C VAL A 189 7.14 4.09 7.60
N ALA A 190 7.14 3.62 6.34
CA ALA A 190 7.89 4.24 5.27
C ALA A 190 6.95 4.55 4.10
N ALA A 191 7.28 5.59 3.35
CA ALA A 191 6.52 6.00 2.18
C ALA A 191 7.49 6.23 1.02
N PHE A 192 7.27 5.49 -0.06
CA PHE A 192 8.08 5.52 -1.28
C PHE A 192 7.20 5.90 -2.46
N PRO A 193 7.76 6.30 -3.62
CA PRO A 193 6.96 6.78 -4.75
C PRO A 193 5.88 5.81 -5.25
N ASN A 194 6.10 4.50 -5.10
CA ASN A 194 5.24 3.44 -5.63
C ASN A 194 4.67 2.51 -4.56
N ASN A 195 5.00 2.71 -3.29
CA ASN A 195 4.53 1.86 -2.20
C ASN A 195 4.52 2.58 -0.85
N VAL A 196 3.66 2.11 0.05
CA VAL A 196 3.66 2.50 1.46
C VAL A 196 3.88 1.24 2.28
N GLU A 197 4.81 1.32 3.21
CA GLU A 197 5.22 0.24 4.09
C GLU A 197 4.77 0.55 5.51
N VAL A 198 4.16 -0.45 6.16
CA VAL A 198 3.78 -0.37 7.58
C VAL A 198 4.28 -1.62 8.27
N GLU A 199 5.00 -1.45 9.37
CA GLU A 199 5.34 -2.52 10.31
C GLU A 199 4.55 -2.33 11.59
N ALA A 200 3.95 -3.39 12.09
CA ALA A 200 3.28 -3.40 13.39
C ALA A 200 3.60 -4.68 14.16
N THR A 201 3.84 -4.53 15.45
CA THR A 201 3.82 -5.67 16.36
C THR A 201 2.37 -6.08 16.57
N GLN A 202 2.09 -7.36 16.29
CA GLN A 202 0.81 -8.01 16.56
C GLN A 202 1.04 -9.11 17.59
N THR A 203 0.37 -8.98 18.74
CA THR A 203 0.42 -9.96 19.82
C THR A 203 -0.89 -10.71 19.88
N ALA A 204 -0.86 -12.04 19.79
CA ALA A 204 -2.07 -12.86 19.85
C ALA A 204 -1.90 -14.02 20.84
N THR A 205 -3.01 -14.43 21.45
CA THR A 205 -3.09 -15.67 22.21
C THR A 205 -3.63 -16.77 21.29
N PRO A 206 -2.86 -17.85 21.05
CA PRO A 206 -3.32 -18.95 20.21
C PRO A 206 -4.63 -19.58 20.74
N ASP A 207 -5.56 -19.88 19.84
CA ASP A 207 -6.84 -20.51 20.20
C ASP A 207 -6.66 -21.97 20.65
N THR A 208 -5.59 -22.60 20.19
CA THR A 208 -5.17 -23.96 20.58
C THR A 208 -3.76 -23.92 21.15
N PRO A 209 -3.49 -24.65 22.25
CA PRO A 209 -2.14 -24.81 22.76
C PRO A 209 -1.17 -25.30 21.67
N PRO A 210 0.07 -24.77 21.59
CA PRO A 210 1.07 -25.28 20.67
C PRO A 210 1.30 -26.78 20.88
N GLU A 211 1.56 -27.53 19.82
CA GLU A 211 1.84 -28.98 19.90
C GLU A 211 3.08 -29.29 20.77
N SER A 212 3.99 -28.33 20.90
CA SER A 212 5.14 -28.42 21.81
C SER A 212 4.77 -28.33 23.29
N GLN A 213 3.56 -27.92 23.64
CA GLN A 213 3.09 -27.79 25.02
C GLN A 213 2.69 -29.17 25.56
N ARG A 214 3.62 -29.80 26.28
CA ARG A 214 3.46 -31.17 26.83
C ARG A 214 2.63 -31.24 28.11
N THR A 215 2.39 -30.11 28.78
CA THR A 215 1.67 -30.04 30.06
C THR A 215 0.47 -29.10 29.98
N PRO A 216 -0.69 -29.47 30.57
CA PRO A 216 -1.82 -28.57 30.68
C PRO A 216 -1.43 -27.30 31.43
N GLY A 217 -1.71 -26.13 30.83
CA GLY A 217 -1.39 -24.83 31.42
C GLY A 217 -1.84 -23.68 30.54
N PRO A 218 -1.77 -22.43 31.03
CA PRO A 218 -2.14 -21.25 30.26
C PRO A 218 -1.35 -21.17 28.95
N VAL A 219 -2.05 -20.91 27.84
CA VAL A 219 -1.40 -20.67 26.55
C VAL A 219 -0.80 -19.27 26.57
N ALA A 220 0.52 -19.16 26.42
CA ALA A 220 1.19 -17.88 26.37
C ALA A 220 0.88 -17.15 25.06
N ALA A 221 0.73 -15.83 25.14
CA ALA A 221 0.63 -15.00 23.94
C ALA A 221 1.97 -14.97 23.20
N ALA A 222 1.91 -14.84 21.88
CA ALA A 222 3.07 -14.69 21.02
C ALA A 222 2.95 -13.43 20.18
N SER A 223 4.07 -12.75 19.98
CA SER A 223 4.16 -11.54 19.17
C SER A 223 4.90 -11.82 17.86
N VAL A 224 4.43 -11.20 16.79
CA VAL A 224 5.14 -11.11 15.51
C VAL A 224 5.30 -9.65 15.12
N LEU A 225 6.40 -9.32 14.47
CA LEU A 225 6.54 -8.07 13.74
C LEU A 225 6.09 -8.34 12.30
N ALA A 226 4.87 -7.92 11.99
CA ALA A 226 4.29 -8.06 10.67
C ALA A 226 4.56 -6.80 9.85
N HIS A 227 4.87 -7.00 8.57
CA HIS A 227 5.22 -5.96 7.61
C HIS A 227 4.27 -6.03 6.43
N TRP A 228 3.66 -4.91 6.06
CA TRP A 228 2.77 -4.80 4.91
C TRP A 228 3.28 -3.77 3.91
N SER A 229 3.39 -4.22 2.66
CA SER A 229 3.68 -3.41 1.50
C SER A 229 2.41 -3.19 0.69
N MET A 230 1.94 -1.94 0.60
CA MET A 230 0.86 -1.54 -0.30
C MET A 230 1.47 -0.92 -1.55
N ILE A 231 1.33 -1.60 -2.69
CA ILE A 231 2.08 -1.33 -3.90
C ILE A 231 1.15 -0.85 -5.02
N ARG A 232 1.51 0.28 -5.65
CA ARG A 232 0.84 0.77 -6.85
C ARG A 232 1.05 -0.19 -8.02
N LEU A 233 -0.02 -0.66 -8.62
CA LEU A 233 0.06 -1.46 -9.85
C LEU A 233 0.31 -0.57 -11.08
N PRO A 234 1.03 -1.07 -12.11
CA PRO A 234 1.22 -0.33 -13.36
C PRO A 234 -0.11 -0.04 -14.07
N GLU A 235 -0.28 1.19 -14.56
CA GLU A 235 -1.50 1.60 -15.29
C GLU A 235 -1.74 0.80 -16.57
N ARG A 236 -0.65 0.34 -17.20
CA ARG A 236 -0.70 -0.55 -18.37
C ARG A 236 -0.31 -1.96 -17.94
N PRO A 237 -1.26 -2.90 -17.89
CA PRO A 237 -0.98 -4.30 -17.61
C PRO A 237 0.03 -4.85 -18.62
N MET A 238 0.88 -5.76 -18.16
CA MET A 238 1.75 -6.49 -19.08
C MET A 238 0.93 -7.51 -19.89
N LEU A 239 1.40 -7.84 -21.10
CA LEU A 239 0.78 -8.91 -21.87
C LEU A 239 0.96 -10.25 -21.14
N PRO A 240 -0.14 -10.93 -20.74
CA PRO A 240 -0.06 -12.20 -20.04
C PRO A 240 0.46 -13.29 -20.99
N ARG A 241 1.13 -14.30 -20.43
CA ARG A 241 1.63 -15.45 -21.19
C ARG A 241 1.04 -16.73 -20.61
N LEU A 242 0.35 -17.49 -21.45
CA LEU A 242 -0.25 -18.77 -21.05
C LEU A 242 0.82 -19.72 -20.53
N ALA A 243 0.48 -20.48 -19.50
CA ALA A 243 1.30 -21.54 -18.97
C ALA A 243 1.33 -22.73 -19.93
N ASP A 244 2.54 -23.24 -20.18
CA ASP A 244 2.75 -24.47 -20.91
C ASP A 244 2.96 -25.59 -19.91
N LYS A 245 2.13 -26.63 -19.95
CA LYS A 245 2.17 -27.76 -19.00
C LYS A 245 3.49 -28.54 -19.04
N ARG A 246 4.28 -28.41 -20.11
CA ARG A 246 5.59 -29.07 -20.27
C ARG A 246 6.70 -28.36 -19.51
N VAL A 247 6.47 -27.13 -19.02
CA VAL A 247 7.50 -26.31 -18.38
C VAL A 247 7.01 -25.88 -17.00
N GLY A 248 7.83 -26.15 -15.98
CA GLY A 248 7.51 -25.85 -14.58
C GLY A 248 7.69 -24.37 -14.23
N PHE A 249 6.80 -23.50 -14.73
CA PHE A 249 6.69 -22.12 -14.24
C PHE A 249 5.68 -22.02 -13.09
N PHE A 250 5.96 -21.12 -12.13
CA PHE A 250 4.91 -20.61 -11.26
C PHE A 250 3.82 -19.96 -12.12
N SER A 251 2.56 -20.18 -11.75
CA SER A 251 1.44 -19.69 -12.53
C SER A 251 0.29 -19.21 -11.66
N VAL A 252 -0.47 -18.25 -12.20
CA VAL A 252 -1.71 -17.74 -11.65
C VAL A 252 -2.85 -18.26 -12.52
N ARG A 253 -3.90 -18.79 -11.89
CA ARG A 253 -5.07 -19.35 -12.58
C ARG A 253 -6.22 -18.34 -12.57
N GLN A 254 -6.98 -18.33 -13.65
CA GLN A 254 -8.23 -17.59 -13.80
C GLN A 254 -9.25 -18.46 -14.53
N THR A 255 -10.53 -18.31 -14.18
CA THR A 255 -11.67 -18.90 -14.87
C THR A 255 -12.26 -17.84 -15.80
N ASP A 256 -12.18 -18.09 -17.11
CA ASP A 256 -12.60 -17.18 -18.18
C ASP A 256 -13.98 -17.58 -18.72
N PHE A 257 -14.93 -16.65 -18.61
CA PHE A 257 -16.31 -16.78 -19.12
C PHE A 257 -16.51 -16.12 -20.49
N GLY A 258 -15.50 -15.41 -21.01
CA GLY A 258 -15.54 -14.72 -22.29
C GLY A 258 -15.12 -15.59 -23.48
N THR A 259 -15.01 -16.90 -23.32
CA THR A 259 -14.60 -17.80 -24.41
C THR A 259 -15.79 -18.22 -25.27
N GLY A 260 -15.53 -18.61 -26.52
CA GLY A 260 -16.54 -19.21 -27.39
C GLY A 260 -16.90 -20.66 -27.03
N GLU A 261 -16.31 -21.23 -25.97
CA GLU A 261 -16.66 -22.58 -25.51
C GLU A 261 -18.01 -22.57 -24.79
N HIS A 262 -18.75 -23.67 -24.88
CA HIS A 262 -20.04 -23.85 -24.17
C HIS A 262 -19.88 -24.03 -22.64
N ARG A 263 -18.75 -23.61 -22.06
CA ARG A 263 -18.40 -23.71 -20.64
C ARG A 263 -17.37 -22.65 -20.26
N SER A 264 -17.23 -22.37 -18.97
CA SER A 264 -16.11 -21.59 -18.46
C SER A 264 -14.80 -22.33 -18.64
N VAL A 265 -13.73 -21.59 -18.95
CA VAL A 265 -12.42 -22.17 -19.25
C VAL A 265 -11.40 -21.70 -18.24
N ASP A 266 -10.73 -22.66 -17.61
CA ASP A 266 -9.60 -22.34 -16.74
C ASP A 266 -8.35 -22.08 -17.56
N ARG A 267 -7.79 -20.88 -17.39
CA ARG A 267 -6.56 -20.42 -17.99
C ARG A 267 -5.53 -20.22 -16.89
N SER A 268 -4.31 -20.69 -17.14
CA SER A 268 -3.16 -20.43 -16.27
C SER A 268 -2.17 -19.54 -17.01
N PHE A 269 -1.62 -18.55 -16.33
CA PHE A 269 -0.63 -17.63 -16.85
C PHE A 269 0.64 -17.71 -16.02
N ILE A 270 1.81 -17.69 -16.66
CA ILE A 270 3.09 -17.75 -15.94
C ILE A 270 3.38 -16.43 -15.22
N THR A 271 3.96 -16.51 -14.02
CA THR A 271 4.57 -15.35 -13.37
C THR A 271 5.95 -15.12 -14.00
N ARG A 272 6.24 -13.87 -14.37
CA ARG A 272 7.50 -13.53 -15.06
C ARG A 272 7.85 -12.06 -14.88
N TRP A 273 9.14 -11.77 -15.00
CA TRP A 273 9.63 -10.39 -15.14
C TRP A 273 9.08 -9.74 -16.41
N ARG A 274 8.68 -8.46 -16.28
CA ARG A 274 8.34 -7.63 -17.44
C ARG A 274 9.61 -7.19 -18.14
N LEU A 275 9.99 -7.94 -19.17
CA LEU A 275 11.11 -7.61 -20.06
C LEU A 275 10.62 -7.23 -21.45
N GLU A 276 10.98 -6.04 -21.89
CA GLU A 276 10.65 -5.46 -23.19
C GLU A 276 11.94 -5.00 -23.85
N LYS A 277 12.15 -5.35 -25.12
CA LYS A 277 13.33 -4.90 -25.87
C LYS A 277 13.25 -3.40 -26.12
N LYS A 278 14.35 -2.69 -25.91
CA LYS A 278 14.48 -1.27 -26.29
C LYS A 278 14.27 -1.08 -27.81
N PHE A 279 14.76 -2.03 -28.62
CA PHE A 279 14.52 -2.10 -30.06
C PHE A 279 13.78 -3.42 -30.38
N PRO A 280 12.44 -3.40 -30.52
CA PRO A 280 11.62 -4.61 -30.66
C PRO A 280 12.02 -5.52 -31.82
N ASP A 281 12.37 -4.92 -32.96
CA ASP A 281 12.69 -5.66 -34.21
C ASP A 281 14.12 -6.20 -34.24
N SER A 282 14.96 -5.83 -33.27
CA SER A 282 16.33 -6.34 -33.21
C SER A 282 16.33 -7.77 -32.68
N ALA A 283 17.11 -8.66 -33.34
CA ALA A 283 17.37 -10.00 -32.84
C ALA A 283 17.91 -9.97 -31.40
N MET A 284 18.79 -9.00 -31.10
CA MET A 284 19.38 -8.77 -29.79
C MET A 284 19.22 -7.29 -29.38
N SER A 285 18.64 -7.03 -28.21
CA SER A 285 18.47 -5.67 -27.69
C SER A 285 18.69 -5.62 -26.19
N HIS A 286 19.18 -4.50 -25.68
CA HIS A 286 19.05 -4.21 -24.26
C HIS A 286 17.57 -4.13 -23.86
N PRO A 287 17.19 -4.51 -22.62
CA PRO A 287 15.84 -4.30 -22.14
C PRO A 287 15.59 -2.80 -21.88
N VAL A 288 14.32 -2.38 -21.96
CA VAL A 288 13.88 -1.05 -21.52
C VAL A 288 14.16 -0.87 -20.03
N ARG A 289 13.90 -1.91 -19.23
CA ARG A 289 14.23 -1.99 -17.80
C ARG A 289 14.93 -3.32 -17.51
N PRO A 290 16.24 -3.31 -17.20
CA PRO A 290 16.93 -4.53 -16.79
C PRO A 290 16.45 -4.97 -15.41
N ILE A 291 16.60 -6.26 -15.13
CA ILE A 291 16.41 -6.83 -13.79
C ILE A 291 17.68 -6.51 -13.00
N ILE A 292 17.55 -5.67 -11.99
CA ILE A 292 18.66 -5.31 -11.11
C ILE A 292 18.41 -5.97 -9.77
N TYR A 293 19.27 -6.92 -9.41
CA TYR A 293 19.33 -7.49 -8.07
C TYR A 293 20.40 -6.78 -7.26
N TYR A 294 20.03 -6.34 -6.07
CA TYR A 294 20.97 -5.82 -5.07
C TYR A 294 21.27 -6.93 -4.08
N VAL A 295 22.55 -7.22 -3.84
CA VAL A 295 22.92 -8.17 -2.80
C VAL A 295 22.59 -7.57 -1.45
N ASP A 296 21.85 -8.34 -0.64
CA ASP A 296 21.44 -7.93 0.71
C ASP A 296 22.66 -7.41 1.52
N PRO A 297 22.59 -6.21 2.12
CA PRO A 297 23.65 -5.66 2.95
C PRO A 297 24.11 -6.58 4.10
N ALA A 298 23.24 -7.46 4.59
CA ALA A 298 23.54 -8.44 5.64
C ALA A 298 24.37 -9.64 5.13
N THR A 299 24.58 -9.76 3.82
CA THR A 299 25.39 -10.82 3.21
C THR A 299 26.86 -10.68 3.61
N PRO A 300 27.51 -11.74 4.13
CA PRO A 300 28.94 -11.69 4.45
C PRO A 300 29.78 -11.38 3.21
N LYS A 301 30.72 -10.43 3.35
CA LYS A 301 31.51 -9.86 2.23
C LYS A 301 32.22 -10.90 1.36
N GLN A 302 32.67 -12.01 1.94
CA GLN A 302 33.34 -13.09 1.22
C GLN A 302 32.43 -13.79 0.19
N TRP A 303 31.11 -13.74 0.38
CA TRP A 303 30.13 -14.38 -0.50
C TRP A 303 29.60 -13.45 -1.60
N ILE A 304 29.68 -12.13 -1.41
CA ILE A 304 29.15 -11.14 -2.35
C ILE A 304 29.65 -11.37 -3.80
N PRO A 305 30.95 -11.60 -4.07
CA PRO A 305 31.42 -11.83 -5.44
C PRO A 305 30.79 -13.07 -6.09
N TRP A 306 30.57 -14.13 -5.32
CA TRP A 306 30.01 -15.39 -5.80
C TRP A 306 28.50 -15.30 -6.02
N ILE A 307 27.79 -14.56 -5.17
CA ILE A 307 26.36 -14.28 -5.34
C ILE A 307 26.13 -13.44 -6.59
N LYS A 308 26.92 -12.38 -6.79
CA LYS A 308 26.86 -11.56 -8.00
C LYS A 308 27.10 -12.39 -9.25
N LYS A 309 28.10 -13.28 -9.22
CA LYS A 309 28.36 -14.22 -10.30
C LYS A 309 27.18 -15.16 -10.54
N GLY A 310 26.61 -15.78 -9.51
CA GLY A 310 25.47 -16.69 -9.66
C GLY A 310 24.21 -16.01 -10.22
N ILE A 311 23.98 -14.74 -9.89
CA ILE A 311 22.91 -13.92 -10.49
C ILE A 311 23.19 -13.68 -11.98
N GLU A 312 24.41 -13.26 -12.32
CA GLU A 312 24.81 -12.92 -13.68
C GLU A 312 25.08 -14.15 -14.56
N ASP A 313 25.23 -15.35 -13.99
CA ASP A 313 25.35 -16.62 -14.72
C ASP A 313 24.07 -16.98 -15.49
N TRP A 314 22.94 -16.30 -15.23
CA TRP A 314 21.72 -16.38 -16.05
C TRP A 314 21.78 -15.55 -17.34
N GLN A 315 22.79 -14.69 -17.49
CA GLN A 315 22.93 -13.80 -18.64
C GLN A 315 22.88 -14.53 -20.00
N PRO A 316 23.51 -15.72 -20.21
CA PRO A 316 23.39 -16.49 -21.45
C PRO A 316 21.96 -16.91 -21.78
N ALA A 317 21.13 -17.23 -20.79
CA ALA A 317 19.73 -17.59 -21.01
C ALA A 317 18.91 -16.39 -21.49
N PHE A 318 19.18 -15.20 -20.94
CA PHE A 318 18.57 -13.96 -21.42
C PHE A 318 19.06 -13.56 -22.81
N GLU A 319 20.33 -13.81 -23.14
CA GLU A 319 20.89 -13.58 -24.47
C GLU A 319 20.25 -14.50 -25.50
N ALA A 320 20.04 -15.78 -25.18
CA ALA A 320 19.28 -16.72 -26.01
C ALA A 320 17.83 -16.26 -26.22
N ALA A 321 17.25 -15.55 -25.24
CA ALA A 321 15.94 -14.90 -25.35
C ALA A 321 15.99 -13.53 -26.10
N GLY A 322 17.15 -13.13 -26.61
CA GLY A 322 17.36 -11.90 -27.38
C GLY A 322 17.61 -10.65 -26.53
N PHE A 323 17.92 -10.79 -25.25
CA PHE A 323 18.20 -9.68 -24.34
C PHE A 323 19.68 -9.58 -23.98
N ARG A 324 20.28 -8.43 -24.29
CA ARG A 324 21.66 -8.11 -23.89
C ARG A 324 21.67 -7.45 -22.52
N ARG A 325 22.49 -7.98 -21.60
CA ARG A 325 22.69 -7.46 -20.23
C ARG A 325 21.36 -7.25 -19.50
N ALA A 326 20.57 -8.32 -19.44
CA ALA A 326 19.19 -8.28 -18.98
C ALA A 326 19.08 -8.36 -17.46
N ILE A 327 20.00 -9.08 -16.83
CA ILE A 327 20.09 -9.29 -15.40
C ILE A 327 21.42 -8.73 -14.92
N ILE A 328 21.40 -7.96 -13.84
CA ILE A 328 22.56 -7.24 -13.32
C ILE A 328 22.60 -7.40 -11.81
N ALA A 329 23.75 -7.79 -11.27
CA ALA A 329 23.95 -7.84 -9.83
C ALA A 329 24.68 -6.57 -9.36
N ARG A 330 24.18 -5.95 -8.30
CA ARG A 330 24.75 -4.77 -7.65
C ARG A 330 24.89 -5.02 -6.16
N GLU A 331 25.75 -4.25 -5.52
CA GLU A 331 25.71 -4.14 -4.06
C GLU A 331 24.71 -3.04 -3.71
N ALA A 332 23.97 -3.26 -2.62
CA ALA A 332 23.12 -2.23 -2.04
C ALA A 332 23.97 -0.98 -1.70
N PRO A 333 23.51 0.23 -2.07
CA PRO A 333 24.17 1.45 -1.66
C PRO A 333 24.30 1.53 -0.14
N THR A 334 25.43 2.07 0.31
CA THR A 334 25.59 2.47 1.71
C THR A 334 24.72 3.70 2.00
N LEU A 335 24.38 3.91 3.28
CA LEU A 335 23.66 5.12 3.71
C LEU A 335 24.37 6.43 3.35
N ALA A 336 25.69 6.39 3.12
CA ALA A 336 26.47 7.54 2.68
C ALA A 336 26.32 7.81 1.17
N GLU A 337 26.07 6.78 0.36
CA GLU A 337 25.88 6.88 -1.09
C GLU A 337 24.43 7.23 -1.43
N ASP A 338 23.47 6.60 -0.74
CA ASP A 338 22.05 6.87 -0.88
C ASP A 338 21.34 6.67 0.48
N PRO A 339 21.10 7.76 1.24
CA PRO A 339 20.45 7.67 2.54
C PRO A 339 18.98 7.27 2.47
N ASP A 340 18.35 7.41 1.30
CA ASP A 340 16.94 7.08 1.07
C ASP A 340 16.77 5.66 0.48
N TRP A 341 17.87 4.97 0.15
CA TRP A 341 17.81 3.60 -0.33
C TRP A 341 17.27 2.67 0.75
N SER A 342 16.32 1.83 0.36
CA SER A 342 15.73 0.83 1.22
C SER A 342 15.44 -0.45 0.43
N PRO A 343 15.63 -1.64 1.06
CA PRO A 343 15.16 -2.89 0.48
C PRO A 343 13.63 -2.96 0.40
N ASP A 344 12.92 -2.14 1.19
CA ASP A 344 11.46 -2.09 1.23
C ASP A 344 10.87 -1.23 0.08
N ASP A 345 11.70 -0.49 -0.68
CA ASP A 345 11.24 0.23 -1.87
C ASP A 345 11.09 -0.75 -3.04
N VAL A 346 9.88 -0.89 -3.58
CA VAL A 346 9.55 -1.84 -4.67
C VAL A 346 10.29 -1.57 -5.98
N ARG A 347 10.97 -0.43 -6.11
CA ARG A 347 11.87 -0.14 -7.24
C ARG A 347 13.16 -0.95 -7.16
N HIS A 348 13.48 -1.51 -5.99
CA HIS A 348 14.64 -2.35 -5.75
C HIS A 348 14.21 -3.81 -5.64
N THR A 349 15.11 -4.70 -6.03
CA THR A 349 14.96 -6.14 -5.80
C THR A 349 16.20 -6.58 -5.05
N VAL A 350 16.02 -7.12 -3.86
CA VAL A 350 17.10 -7.51 -2.93
C VAL A 350 17.11 -9.03 -2.77
#